data_AF-A0A2G2DFQ3-F1
#
_entry.id   AF-A0A2G2DFQ3-F1
#
_cell.length_a   1.000
_cell.length_b   1.000
_cell.length_c   1.000
_cell.angle_alpha   90.00
_cell.angle_beta   90.00
_cell.angle_gamma   90.00
#
_symmetry.space_group_name_H-M   'P 1'
#
loop_
_entity.id
_entity.type
_entity.pdbx_description
1 polymer ?
#
loop_
_entity_poly.entity_id
_entity_poly.type
_entity_poly.pdbx_seq_one_letter_code
_entity_poly.pdbx_strand_id
1 'polypeptide(L)' 'MFGTENPQAFPFTRSDTVNSGMSLRDYFAAKALMLSTSNKPDEIASRAYEIADAMLKERSQ' A
#
# COMPACT_ATOMS: atom_id res chain seq x y z
N MET A 1 13.49 16.31 -4.71
CA MET A 1 13.21 15.32 -3.65
C MET A 1 12.11 14.41 -4.18
N PHE A 2 12.34 13.10 -4.23
CA PHE A 2 11.36 12.14 -4.74
C PHE A 2 10.11 12.14 -3.85
N GLY A 3 8.93 12.29 -4.47
CA GLY A 3 7.65 12.52 -3.81
C GLY A 3 7.25 11.40 -2.85
N THR A 4 6.80 11.79 -1.67
CA THR A 4 6.46 10.91 -0.53
C THR A 4 5.02 10.40 -0.57
N GLU A 5 4.38 10.33 -1.74
CA GLU A 5 2.96 9.93 -1.82
C GLU A 5 2.75 8.43 -1.58
N ASN A 6 3.78 7.60 -1.82
CA ASN A 6 3.75 6.17 -1.53
C ASN A 6 5.08 5.70 -0.91
N PRO A 7 5.28 5.89 0.41
CA PRO A 7 6.50 5.48 1.09
C PRO A 7 6.58 3.96 1.22
N GLN A 8 7.71 3.44 1.70
CA GLN A 8 7.85 2.03 2.08
C GLN A 8 6.97 1.71 3.30
N ALA A 9 6.36 0.52 3.34
CA ALA A 9 5.49 0.10 4.45
C ALA A 9 6.28 -0.09 5.76
N PHE A 10 7.49 -0.62 5.65
CA PHE A 10 8.40 -0.89 6.77
C PHE A 10 9.79 -0.38 6.41
N PRO A 11 10.01 0.95 6.42
CA PRO A 11 11.29 1.52 6.03
C PRO A 11 12.37 1.05 6.99
N PHE A 12 13.40 0.37 6.46
CA PHE A 12 14.60 0.00 7.19
C PHE A 12 15.82 0.55 6.46
N THR A 13 16.63 1.34 7.15
CA THR A 13 17.86 1.92 6.63
C THR A 13 19.05 1.18 7.22
N ARG A 14 19.82 0.47 6.38
CA ARG A 14 21.14 -0.06 6.74
C ARG A 14 22.12 0.31 5.65
N SER A 15 23.15 1.08 6.02
CA SER A 15 24.30 1.39 5.15
C SER A 15 23.86 1.81 3.73
N ASP A 16 23.10 2.90 3.64
CA ASP A 16 22.69 3.58 2.40
C ASP A 16 21.85 2.78 1.40
N THR A 17 21.43 1.56 1.75
CA THR A 17 20.51 0.75 0.94
C THR A 17 19.12 0.75 1.57
N VAL A 18 18.14 1.28 0.82
CA VAL A 18 16.72 1.09 1.11
C VAL A 18 16.36 -0.27 0.53
N ASN A 19 16.13 -1.26 1.39
CA ASN A 19 15.47 -2.49 0.94
C ASN A 19 14.09 -2.11 0.42
N SER A 20 13.87 -2.30 -0.88
CA SER A 20 12.72 -1.76 -1.61
C SER A 20 11.39 -2.43 -1.26
N GLY A 21 11.42 -3.48 -0.42
CA GLY A 21 10.31 -3.98 0.38
C GLY A 21 8.94 -4.01 -0.32
N MET A 22 7.90 -3.75 0.48
CA MET A 22 6.56 -3.42 -0.03
C MET A 22 6.34 -1.92 0.15
N SER A 23 5.65 -1.30 -0.81
CA SER A 23 5.16 0.06 -0.58
C SER A 23 4.04 0.07 0.46
N LEU A 24 3.79 1.22 1.07
CA LEU A 24 2.72 1.40 2.05
C LEU A 24 1.36 1.16 1.39
N ARG A 25 1.22 1.52 0.11
CA ARG A 25 0.07 1.16 -0.73
C ARG A 25 -0.15 -0.35 -0.80
N ASP A 26 0.90 -1.12 -1.09
CA ASP A 26 0.81 -2.58 -1.22
C ASP A 26 0.40 -3.23 0.10
N TYR A 27 0.93 -2.71 1.22
CA TYR A 27 0.55 -3.16 2.56
C TYR A 27 -0.93 -2.89 2.88
N PHE A 28 -1.43 -1.70 2.55
CA PHE A 28 -2.85 -1.38 2.73
C PHE A 28 -3.75 -2.21 1.81
N ALA A 29 -3.36 -2.42 0.56
CA ALA A 29 -4.10 -3.26 -0.37
C ALA A 29 -4.17 -4.72 0.15
N ALA A 30 -3.07 -5.26 0.68
CA ALA A 30 -3.06 -6.59 1.28
C ALA A 30 -4.01 -6.70 2.48
N LYS A 31 -4.10 -5.67 3.33
CA LYS A 31 -5.09 -5.63 4.43
C LYS A 31 -6.52 -5.53 3.92
N ALA A 32 -6.77 -4.72 2.90
CA ALA A 32 -8.10 -4.57 2.31
C ALA A 32 -8.57 -5.87 1.64
N LEU A 33 -7.66 -6.58 0.98
CA LEU A 33 -7.90 -7.90 0.39
C LEU A 33 -8.44 -8.90 1.42
N MET A 34 -7.91 -8.91 2.65
CA MET A 34 -8.35 -9.82 3.72
C MET A 34 -9.82 -9.62 4.13
N LEU A 35 -10.38 -8.43 3.90
CA LEU A 35 -11.76 -8.11 4.26
C LEU A 35 -12.76 -8.40 3.13
N SER A 36 -12.28 -8.82 1.96
CA SER A 36 -13.14 -9.06 0.81
C SER A 36 -13.90 -10.37 0.91
N THR A 37 -15.17 -10.33 0.51
CA THR A 37 -16.06 -11.50 0.42
C THR A 37 -16.42 -11.87 -1.03
N SER A 38 -15.94 -11.09 -2.01
CA SER A 38 -16.12 -11.41 -3.43
C SER A 38 -15.26 -12.60 -3.82
N ASN A 39 -15.70 -13.36 -4.83
CA ASN A 39 -14.97 -14.48 -5.41
C ASN A 39 -14.38 -14.15 -6.80
N LYS A 40 -14.41 -12.88 -7.21
CA LYS A 40 -13.91 -12.41 -8.50
C LYS A 40 -12.57 -11.69 -8.32
N PRO A 41 -11.43 -12.33 -8.65
CA PRO A 41 -10.10 -11.81 -8.33
C PRO A 41 -9.86 -10.37 -8.78
N ASP A 42 -10.31 -10.01 -9.99
CA ASP A 42 -10.10 -8.68 -10.57
C ASP A 42 -10.85 -7.58 -9.80
N GLU A 43 -12.10 -7.84 -9.39
CA GLU A 43 -12.89 -6.90 -8.58
C GLU A 43 -12.25 -6.69 -7.21
N ILE A 44 -11.76 -7.77 -6.60
CA ILE A 44 -11.12 -7.73 -5.29
C ILE A 44 -9.81 -6.93 -5.35
N ALA A 45 -8.98 -7.20 -6.36
CA ALA A 45 -7.71 -6.50 -6.57
C ALA A 45 -7.93 -5.00 -6.78
N SER A 46 -8.87 -4.62 -7.67
CA SER A 46 -9.22 -3.21 -7.90
C SER A 46 -9.67 -2.53 -6.60
N ARG A 47 -10.61 -3.15 -5.89
CA ARG A 47 -11.17 -2.58 -4.67
C ARG A 47 -10.14 -2.44 -3.55
N ALA A 48 -9.22 -3.40 -3.43
CA ALA A 48 -8.16 -3.35 -2.44
C ALA A 48 -7.23 -2.14 -2.66
N TYR A 49 -6.87 -1.84 -3.91
CA TYR A 49 -6.05 -0.67 -4.23
C TYR A 49 -6.82 0.64 -4.08
N GLU A 50 -8.11 0.70 -4.40
CA GLU A 50 -8.95 1.88 -4.12
C GLU A 50 -8.96 2.24 -2.62
N ILE A 51 -9.10 1.22 -1.76
CA ILE A 51 -9.05 1.41 -0.31
C ILE A 51 -7.65 1.86 0.13
N ALA A 52 -6.59 1.27 -0.43
CA ALA A 52 -5.22 1.68 -0.14
C ALA A 52 -4.95 3.15 -0.52
N ASP A 53 -5.43 3.59 -1.68
CA ASP A 53 -5.31 4.97 -2.14
C ASP A 53 -6.09 5.94 -1.25
N ALA A 54 -7.29 5.55 -0.77
CA ALA A 54 -8.04 6.32 0.21
C ALA A 54 -7.30 6.47 1.55
N MET A 55 -6.64 5.41 2.03
CA MET A 55 -5.86 5.44 3.27
C MET A 55 -4.62 6.35 3.15
N LEU A 56 -3.92 6.34 2.01
CA LEU A 56 -2.79 7.23 1.75
C LEU A 56 -3.22 8.70 1.67
N LYS A 57 -4.36 8.96 1.02
CA LYS A 57 -4.95 10.30 0.95
C LYS A 57 -5.30 10.82 2.34
N GLU A 58 -5.95 10.01 3.17
CA GLU A 58 -6.32 10.37 4.54
C GLU A 58 -5.09 10.70 5.39
N ARG A 59 -4.03 9.88 5.31
CA ARG A 59 -2.76 10.13 6.02
C ARG A 59 -2.10 11.46 5.65
N SER A 60 -2.34 11.97 4.45
CA SER A 60 -1.69 13.18 3.94
C SER A 60 -2.43 14.47 4.34
N GLN A 61 -3.53 14.37 5.08
CA GLN A 61 -4.24 15.49 5.70
C GLN A 61 -3.64 15.86 7.05
#